data_AF-A0A7V6GWM0-F1
#
_entry.id   AF-A0A7V6GWM0-F1
#
_cell.length_a   1.000
_cell.length_b   1.000
_cell.length_c   1.000
_cell.angle_alpha   90.00
_cell.angle_beta   90.00
_cell.angle_gamma   90.00
#
_symmetry.space_group_name_H-M   'P 1'
#
loop_
_entity.id
_entity.type
_entity.pdbx_description
1 polymer ?
#
loop_
_entity_poly.entity_id
_entity_poly.type
_entity_poly.pdbx_seq_one_letter_code
_entity_poly.pdbx_strand_id
1 'polypeptide(L)'
;MTDIIGFIGAGNMGSALIKGIKASKAKIFIYEQQRGKADYLIDASTKLVKSVEELLKKCNIVFLCVKPDGMAELLEQIKAYKAVKDILFITIAAGKTMEFYENIIKEGRFIRVMPNMPMAIGSGMATIYKGNNATKADLLKAVMYLKYVGETLVVKEEFLMNITTAVAGSGPAFVFLFIKSLMDTAVKNGISPEDAKLLACQTVEGSAKYVMQQDADMETLIQSICSPNGTTVEGIKVLKSKNFEKTVEAAVIAAKKRSIDMSGDKKEKINGKSVRIYTDGACLYNPGPGGYAAILLYGNKEKEISGYKEDTTNNEMELTAALEGLAQLKKSCDVTVYSDSAYLINAFNQGWIDSWKSNNWTRGKNEEIKNLELWQSLYEMNQKHNIKWVKVKGHSDNEYNNRCDRLANKAIKDNQNK
;
A
#
# COMPACT_ATOMS: atom_id res chain seq x y z
N MET A 1 17.25 -28.97 -6.43
CA MET A 1 16.62 -29.15 -7.77
C MET A 1 16.73 -27.83 -8.51
N THR A 2 17.14 -27.86 -9.78
CA THR A 2 17.12 -26.68 -10.65
C THR A 2 15.68 -26.25 -10.87
N ASP A 3 15.37 -24.96 -10.73
CA ASP A 3 14.03 -24.42 -10.98
C ASP A 3 13.65 -24.60 -12.46
N ILE A 4 12.40 -25.02 -12.71
CA ILE A 4 11.82 -25.20 -14.04
C ILE A 4 10.58 -24.33 -14.11
N ILE A 5 10.59 -23.40 -15.06
CA ILE A 5 9.66 -22.28 -15.09
C ILE A 5 8.63 -22.51 -16.20
N GLY A 6 7.36 -22.43 -15.83
CA GLY A 6 6.24 -22.43 -16.76
C GLY A 6 5.70 -21.03 -16.99
N PHE A 7 5.25 -20.73 -18.21
CA PHE A 7 4.46 -19.55 -18.53
C PHE A 7 3.13 -19.98 -19.16
N ILE A 8 2.03 -19.51 -18.58
CA ILE A 8 0.70 -19.67 -19.15
C ILE A 8 0.33 -18.31 -19.77
N GLY A 9 0.40 -18.23 -21.10
CA GLY A 9 0.22 -17.02 -21.88
C GLY A 9 1.54 -16.36 -22.29
N ALA A 10 1.66 -16.05 -23.58
CA ALA A 10 2.79 -15.39 -24.23
C ALA A 10 2.35 -14.09 -24.93
N GLY A 11 1.46 -13.32 -24.29
CA GLY A 11 1.17 -11.94 -24.71
C GLY A 11 2.38 -11.02 -24.57
N ASN A 12 2.19 -9.70 -24.74
CA ASN A 12 3.30 -8.73 -24.67
C ASN A 12 4.12 -8.84 -23.38
N MET A 13 3.45 -8.88 -22.22
CA MET A 13 4.13 -8.97 -20.93
C MET A 13 4.73 -10.35 -20.66
N GLY A 14 4.00 -11.44 -20.99
CA GLY A 14 4.54 -12.81 -20.86
C GLY A 14 5.80 -13.00 -21.70
N SER A 15 5.79 -12.50 -22.94
CA SER A 15 6.95 -12.54 -23.84
C SER A 15 8.12 -11.71 -23.33
N ALA A 16 7.88 -10.52 -22.76
CA ALA A 16 8.92 -9.70 -22.12
C ALA A 16 9.59 -10.45 -20.95
N LEU A 17 8.78 -11.05 -20.08
CA LEU A 17 9.27 -11.86 -18.95
C LEU A 17 10.08 -13.05 -19.42
N ILE A 18 9.57 -13.81 -20.38
CA ILE A 18 10.27 -14.96 -20.96
C ILE A 18 11.63 -14.53 -21.51
N LYS A 19 11.68 -13.46 -22.33
CA LYS A 19 12.92 -12.96 -22.94
C LYS A 19 13.96 -12.58 -21.90
N GLY A 20 13.60 -11.86 -20.84
CA GLY A 20 14.55 -11.50 -19.80
C GLY A 20 14.97 -12.70 -18.95
N ILE A 21 14.01 -13.51 -18.51
CA ILE A 21 14.26 -14.65 -17.61
C ILE A 21 15.12 -15.74 -18.27
N LYS A 22 15.16 -15.84 -19.60
CA LYS A 22 16.12 -16.71 -20.32
C LYS A 22 17.57 -16.51 -19.88
N ALA A 23 17.97 -15.29 -19.49
CA ALA A 23 19.32 -15.01 -18.99
C ALA A 23 19.66 -15.79 -17.70
N SER A 24 18.66 -16.26 -16.95
CA SER A 24 18.85 -17.15 -15.79
C SER A 24 19.29 -18.57 -16.16
N LYS A 25 19.23 -18.94 -17.45
CA LYS A 25 19.48 -20.30 -17.96
C LYS A 25 18.54 -21.37 -17.39
N ALA A 26 17.43 -20.98 -16.76
CA ALA A 26 16.39 -21.91 -16.34
C ALA A 26 15.72 -22.58 -17.55
N LYS A 27 15.24 -23.82 -17.38
CA LYS A 27 14.40 -24.47 -18.40
C LYS A 27 13.02 -23.82 -18.38
N ILE A 28 12.54 -23.40 -19.55
CA ILE A 28 11.27 -22.69 -19.70
C ILE A 28 10.29 -23.52 -20.53
N PHE A 29 9.06 -23.65 -20.04
CA PHE A 29 7.93 -24.21 -20.78
C PHE A 29 6.84 -23.17 -20.96
N ILE A 30 6.25 -23.08 -22.15
CA ILE A 30 5.22 -22.11 -22.48
C ILE A 30 3.97 -22.84 -22.94
N TYR A 31 2.85 -22.53 -22.31
CA TYR A 31 1.52 -22.83 -22.85
C TYR A 31 0.91 -21.55 -23.41
N GLU A 32 0.59 -21.54 -24.69
CA GLU A 32 -0.07 -20.44 -25.38
C GLU A 32 -1.24 -20.98 -26.20
N GLN A 33 -2.44 -20.45 -25.95
CA GLN A 33 -3.68 -20.91 -26.56
C GLN A 33 -3.72 -20.59 -28.07
N GLN A 34 -3.18 -19.43 -28.46
CA GLN A 34 -3.15 -19.03 -29.86
C GLN A 34 -1.95 -19.66 -30.59
N ARG A 35 -2.23 -20.61 -31.47
CA ARG A 35 -1.21 -21.29 -32.29
C ARG A 35 -0.34 -20.27 -33.04
N GLY A 36 0.98 -20.50 -33.05
CA GLY A 36 1.96 -19.66 -33.74
C GLY A 36 2.43 -18.43 -32.95
N LYS A 37 1.70 -18.01 -31.92
CA LYS A 37 1.98 -16.74 -31.21
C LYS A 37 3.25 -16.78 -30.39
N ALA A 38 3.66 -17.93 -29.89
CA ALA A 38 4.84 -18.09 -29.04
C ALA A 38 6.03 -18.72 -29.77
N ASP A 39 5.92 -19.04 -31.06
CA ASP A 39 6.92 -19.83 -31.80
C ASP A 39 8.28 -19.12 -31.86
N TYR A 40 8.27 -17.79 -31.97
CA TYR A 40 9.48 -16.96 -32.00
C TYR A 40 10.24 -16.93 -30.66
N LEU A 41 9.65 -17.46 -29.58
CA LEU A 41 10.29 -17.57 -28.26
C LEU A 41 11.00 -18.92 -28.06
N ILE A 42 10.85 -19.88 -28.97
CA ILE A 42 11.41 -21.23 -28.84
C ILE A 42 12.93 -21.20 -29.08
N ASP A 43 13.67 -21.90 -28.23
CA ASP A 43 15.10 -22.17 -28.41
C ASP A 43 15.51 -23.46 -27.65
N ALA A 44 16.81 -23.71 -27.48
CA ALA A 44 17.31 -24.89 -26.77
C ALA A 44 16.81 -25.01 -25.31
N SER A 45 16.52 -23.88 -24.66
CA SER A 45 16.09 -23.78 -23.26
C SER A 45 14.58 -23.56 -23.07
N THR A 46 13.88 -23.17 -24.14
CA THR A 46 12.47 -22.75 -24.10
C THR A 46 11.61 -23.57 -25.04
N LYS A 47 10.59 -24.25 -24.51
CA LYS A 47 9.76 -25.20 -25.28
C LYS A 47 8.26 -24.91 -25.14
N LEU A 48 7.49 -25.18 -26.19
CA LEU A 48 6.02 -25.19 -26.11
C LEU A 48 5.51 -26.50 -25.51
N VAL A 49 4.39 -26.41 -24.79
CA VAL A 49 3.60 -27.56 -24.33
C VAL A 49 2.17 -27.46 -24.84
N LYS A 50 1.48 -28.59 -24.93
CA LYS A 50 0.16 -28.69 -25.58
C LYS A 50 -1.01 -28.39 -24.64
N SER A 51 -0.80 -28.44 -23.33
CA SER A 51 -1.85 -28.20 -22.33
C SER A 51 -1.30 -27.59 -21.05
N VAL A 52 -2.19 -26.97 -20.26
CA VAL A 52 -1.88 -26.51 -18.90
C VAL A 52 -1.43 -27.67 -18.02
N GLU A 53 -2.08 -28.83 -18.13
CA GLU A 53 -1.70 -30.03 -17.37
C GLU A 53 -0.27 -30.50 -17.67
N GLU A 54 0.13 -30.49 -18.95
CA GLU A 54 1.49 -30.83 -19.35
C GLU A 54 2.52 -29.85 -18.75
N LEU A 55 2.18 -28.56 -18.72
CA LEU A 55 3.01 -27.52 -18.10
C LEU A 55 3.22 -27.78 -16.60
N LEU A 56 2.12 -28.02 -15.87
CA LEU A 56 2.14 -28.24 -14.42
C LEU A 56 2.94 -29.50 -14.03
N LYS A 57 2.91 -30.55 -14.85
CA LYS A 57 3.73 -31.76 -14.63
C LYS A 57 5.24 -31.53 -14.73
N LYS A 58 5.68 -30.47 -15.41
CA LYS A 58 7.10 -30.22 -15.69
C LYS A 58 7.69 -29.11 -14.82
N CYS A 59 6.87 -28.19 -14.33
CA CYS A 59 7.33 -26.94 -13.73
C CYS A 59 7.09 -26.89 -12.23
N ASN A 60 7.99 -26.22 -11.50
CA ASN A 60 7.83 -25.95 -10.07
C ASN A 60 7.56 -24.46 -9.76
N ILE A 61 7.73 -23.59 -10.76
CA ILE A 61 7.34 -22.19 -10.73
C ILE A 61 6.53 -21.92 -12.00
N VAL A 62 5.37 -21.28 -11.88
CA VAL A 62 4.48 -20.99 -13.00
C VAL A 62 4.03 -19.54 -12.99
N PHE A 63 4.37 -18.81 -14.04
CA PHE A 63 3.89 -17.47 -14.31
C PHE A 63 2.51 -17.52 -14.99
N LEU A 64 1.54 -16.82 -14.40
CA LEU A 64 0.19 -16.67 -14.94
C LEU A 64 0.12 -15.33 -15.68
N CYS A 65 0.25 -15.38 -17.01
CA CYS A 65 0.39 -14.23 -17.91
C CYS A 65 -0.83 -14.04 -18.83
N VAL A 66 -1.99 -14.57 -18.44
CA VAL A 66 -3.26 -14.39 -19.14
C VAL A 66 -3.99 -13.13 -18.69
N LYS A 67 -4.95 -12.67 -19.50
CA LYS A 67 -5.81 -11.53 -19.16
C LYS A 67 -6.69 -11.86 -17.93
N PRO A 68 -7.13 -10.84 -17.16
CA PRO A 68 -7.95 -11.04 -15.97
C PRO A 68 -9.28 -11.77 -16.22
N ASP A 69 -9.88 -11.60 -17.40
CA ASP A 69 -11.20 -12.13 -17.75
C ASP A 69 -11.22 -13.68 -17.81
N GLY A 70 -10.12 -14.30 -18.28
CA GLY A 70 -9.99 -15.75 -18.37
C GLY A 70 -9.33 -16.41 -17.15
N MET A 71 -9.02 -15.64 -16.10
CA MET A 71 -8.22 -16.15 -14.98
C MET A 71 -8.97 -17.17 -14.13
N ALA A 72 -10.28 -17.00 -13.91
CA ALA A 72 -11.06 -17.92 -13.08
C ALA A 72 -11.11 -19.34 -13.69
N GLU A 73 -11.39 -19.43 -14.98
CA GLU A 73 -11.40 -20.69 -15.72
C GLU A 73 -10.03 -21.38 -15.68
N LEU A 74 -8.96 -20.61 -15.90
CA LEU A 74 -7.59 -21.13 -15.80
C LEU A 74 -7.30 -21.69 -14.40
N LEU A 75 -7.72 -21.01 -13.34
CA LEU A 75 -7.48 -21.47 -11.98
C LEU A 75 -8.25 -22.75 -11.66
N GLU A 76 -9.47 -22.93 -12.17
CA GLU A 76 -10.19 -24.21 -12.02
C GLU A 76 -9.48 -25.37 -12.75
N GLN A 77 -8.88 -25.11 -13.93
CA GLN A 77 -8.05 -26.11 -14.61
C GLN A 77 -6.78 -26.45 -13.79
N ILE A 78 -6.13 -25.44 -13.21
CA ILE A 78 -4.93 -25.64 -12.37
C ILE A 78 -5.28 -26.40 -11.09
N LYS A 79 -6.41 -26.06 -10.46
CA LYS A 79 -6.89 -26.67 -9.21
C LYS A 79 -7.11 -28.19 -9.33
N ALA A 80 -7.46 -28.68 -10.52
CA ALA A 80 -7.61 -30.11 -10.78
C ALA A 80 -6.28 -30.90 -10.69
N TYR A 81 -5.13 -30.21 -10.68
CA TYR A 81 -3.82 -30.85 -10.60
C TYR A 81 -3.48 -31.25 -9.15
N LYS A 82 -3.29 -32.55 -8.90
CA LYS A 82 -3.09 -33.13 -7.56
C LYS A 82 -1.91 -32.55 -6.76
N ALA A 83 -0.86 -32.08 -7.43
CA ALA A 83 0.35 -31.54 -6.79
C ALA A 83 0.42 -30.00 -6.87
N VAL A 84 -0.74 -29.32 -6.92
CA VAL A 84 -0.81 -27.86 -7.06
C VAL A 84 -0.10 -27.11 -5.91
N LYS A 85 -0.14 -27.63 -4.68
CA LYS A 85 0.58 -27.06 -3.52
C LYS A 85 2.11 -27.01 -3.70
N ASP A 86 2.66 -27.92 -4.52
CA ASP A 86 4.10 -28.03 -4.75
C ASP A 86 4.60 -27.03 -5.81
N ILE A 87 3.69 -26.27 -6.43
CA ILE A 87 3.99 -25.26 -7.45
C ILE A 87 3.88 -23.86 -6.85
N LEU A 88 4.88 -23.02 -7.14
CA LEU A 88 4.82 -21.58 -6.89
C LEU A 88 4.16 -20.88 -8.08
N PHE A 89 3.04 -20.20 -7.85
CA PHE A 89 2.36 -19.41 -8.88
C PHE A 89 2.69 -17.93 -8.75
N ILE A 90 3.11 -17.31 -9.86
CA ILE A 90 3.42 -15.89 -9.94
C ILE A 90 2.45 -15.26 -10.93
N THR A 91 1.51 -14.45 -10.44
CA THR A 91 0.50 -13.81 -11.31
C THR A 91 0.86 -12.36 -11.62
N ILE A 92 0.70 -11.98 -12.89
CA ILE A 92 0.86 -10.60 -13.36
C ILE A 92 -0.47 -9.95 -13.78
N ALA A 93 -1.60 -10.61 -13.54
CA ALA A 93 -2.89 -10.12 -13.98
C ALA A 93 -3.32 -8.89 -13.16
N ALA A 94 -3.60 -7.79 -13.86
CA ALA A 94 -4.15 -6.59 -13.26
C ALA A 94 -5.53 -6.85 -12.65
N GLY A 95 -5.87 -6.14 -11.57
CA GLY A 95 -7.24 -6.18 -11.03
C GLY A 95 -7.67 -7.52 -10.42
N LYS A 96 -6.76 -8.35 -9.90
CA LYS A 96 -7.10 -9.55 -9.13
C LYS A 96 -6.32 -9.56 -7.83
N THR A 97 -7.02 -9.64 -6.70
CA THR A 97 -6.43 -9.71 -5.35
C THR A 97 -5.93 -11.12 -5.03
N MET A 98 -5.04 -11.29 -4.05
CA MET A 98 -4.64 -12.62 -3.57
C MET A 98 -5.83 -13.41 -3.05
N GLU A 99 -6.79 -12.76 -2.41
CA GLU A 99 -8.05 -13.37 -1.98
C GLU A 99 -8.78 -14.08 -3.14
N PHE A 100 -8.79 -13.48 -4.34
CA PHE A 100 -9.39 -14.12 -5.52
C PHE A 100 -8.71 -15.46 -5.87
N TYR A 101 -7.37 -15.50 -5.84
CA TYR A 101 -6.61 -16.72 -6.17
C TYR A 101 -6.74 -17.79 -5.07
N GLU A 102 -6.59 -17.38 -3.81
CA GLU A 102 -6.59 -18.28 -2.66
C GLU A 102 -7.98 -18.85 -2.35
N ASN A 103 -9.06 -18.13 -2.70
CA ASN A 103 -10.41 -18.67 -2.60
C ASN A 103 -10.67 -19.82 -3.60
N ILE A 104 -10.05 -19.78 -4.79
CA ILE A 104 -10.19 -20.81 -5.81
C ILE A 104 -9.24 -21.99 -5.53
N ILE A 105 -7.97 -21.70 -5.21
CA ILE A 105 -6.93 -22.70 -4.92
C ILE A 105 -6.41 -22.48 -3.50
N LYS A 106 -7.12 -23.05 -2.51
CA LYS A 106 -6.85 -22.84 -1.07
C LYS A 106 -5.45 -23.21 -0.61
N GLU A 107 -4.83 -24.21 -1.24
CA GLU A 107 -3.47 -24.69 -0.92
C GLU A 107 -2.39 -24.06 -1.83
N GLY A 108 -2.78 -23.19 -2.76
CA GLY A 108 -1.89 -22.61 -3.75
C GLY A 108 -0.93 -21.59 -3.13
N ARG A 109 0.34 -21.64 -3.55
CA ARG A 109 1.37 -20.68 -3.15
C ARG A 109 1.46 -19.57 -4.20
N PHE A 110 0.90 -18.41 -3.89
CA PHE A 110 0.82 -17.29 -4.85
C PHE A 110 1.72 -16.12 -4.50
N ILE A 111 2.30 -15.51 -5.53
CA ILE A 111 2.93 -14.19 -5.50
C ILE A 111 2.19 -13.31 -6.50
N ARG A 112 1.69 -12.16 -6.03
CA ARG A 112 1.13 -11.11 -6.88
C ARG A 112 2.24 -10.23 -7.39
N VAL A 113 2.23 -9.95 -8.69
CA VAL A 113 3.19 -9.04 -9.32
C VAL A 113 2.42 -8.02 -10.15
N MET A 114 2.75 -6.75 -9.99
CA MET A 114 2.34 -5.70 -10.91
C MET A 114 3.57 -5.22 -11.69
N PRO A 115 3.79 -5.73 -12.90
CA PRO A 115 4.87 -5.27 -13.78
C PRO A 115 4.48 -3.98 -14.52
N ASN A 116 5.43 -3.41 -15.25
CA ASN A 116 5.18 -2.30 -16.17
C ASN A 116 5.87 -2.51 -17.54
N MET A 117 5.50 -1.70 -18.52
CA MET A 117 5.93 -1.88 -19.92
C MET A 117 7.46 -1.88 -20.13
N PRO A 118 8.26 -1.02 -19.47
CA PRO A 118 9.72 -1.01 -19.64
C PRO A 118 10.45 -2.33 -19.30
N MET A 119 9.76 -3.32 -18.70
CA MET A 119 10.29 -4.68 -18.58
C MET A 119 10.69 -5.31 -19.92
N ALA A 120 10.06 -4.92 -21.03
CA ALA A 120 10.39 -5.43 -22.36
C ALA A 120 11.85 -5.15 -22.78
N ILE A 121 12.50 -4.18 -22.14
CA ILE A 121 13.89 -3.79 -22.40
C ILE A 121 14.79 -3.95 -21.17
N GLY A 122 14.33 -4.65 -20.13
CA GLY A 122 15.11 -4.88 -18.90
C GLY A 122 15.19 -3.70 -17.93
N SER A 123 14.46 -2.61 -18.20
CA SER A 123 14.41 -1.41 -17.33
C SER A 123 13.05 -1.26 -16.64
N GLY A 124 12.39 -2.38 -16.37
CA GLY A 124 11.08 -2.41 -15.76
C GLY A 124 11.06 -2.13 -14.27
N MET A 125 9.85 -2.02 -13.74
CA MET A 125 9.57 -2.01 -12.31
C MET A 125 8.45 -2.99 -12.02
N ALA A 126 8.65 -3.85 -11.02
CA ALA A 126 7.64 -4.76 -10.50
C ALA A 126 7.31 -4.40 -9.05
N THR A 127 6.03 -4.23 -8.73
CA THR A 127 5.61 -4.34 -7.31
C THR A 127 5.21 -5.76 -7.02
N ILE A 128 5.61 -6.30 -5.87
CA ILE A 128 5.40 -7.69 -5.50
C ILE A 128 4.71 -7.76 -4.13
N TYR A 129 3.69 -8.62 -4.02
CA TYR A 129 3.03 -8.95 -2.77
C TYR A 129 2.96 -10.47 -2.58
N LYS A 130 3.21 -10.95 -1.36
CA LYS A 130 3.27 -12.37 -1.02
C LYS A 130 1.91 -12.85 -0.52
N GLY A 131 1.36 -13.89 -1.16
CA GLY A 131 0.17 -14.59 -0.66
C GLY A 131 0.41 -15.27 0.70
N ASN A 132 -0.68 -15.72 1.32
CA ASN A 132 -0.68 -16.31 2.66
C ASN A 132 0.14 -17.60 2.71
N ASN A 133 -0.08 -18.51 1.74
CA ASN A 133 0.60 -19.81 1.70
C ASN A 133 2.01 -19.77 1.12
N ALA A 134 2.39 -18.68 0.43
CA ALA A 134 3.73 -18.55 -0.13
C ALA A 134 4.76 -18.31 0.98
N THR A 135 5.91 -18.98 0.88
CA THR A 135 6.99 -18.85 1.86
C THR A 135 7.86 -17.62 1.60
N LYS A 136 8.73 -17.25 2.55
CA LYS A 136 9.76 -16.22 2.31
C LYS A 136 10.70 -16.62 1.18
N ALA A 137 11.03 -17.90 1.06
CA ALA A 137 11.86 -18.42 -0.03
C ALA A 137 11.17 -18.26 -1.39
N ASP A 138 9.86 -18.48 -1.47
CA ASP A 138 9.07 -18.28 -2.68
C ASP A 138 9.10 -16.81 -3.13
N LEU A 139 8.95 -15.88 -2.18
CA LEU A 139 9.06 -14.44 -2.45
C LEU A 139 10.45 -14.07 -2.99
N LEU A 140 11.53 -14.58 -2.38
CA LEU A 140 12.90 -14.34 -2.84
C LEU A 140 13.14 -14.90 -4.24
N LYS A 141 12.59 -16.08 -4.56
CA LYS A 141 12.64 -16.64 -5.92
C LYS A 141 11.93 -15.74 -6.93
N ALA A 142 10.74 -15.25 -6.61
CA ALA A 142 10.02 -14.34 -7.49
C ALA A 142 10.82 -13.05 -7.76
N VAL A 143 11.40 -12.45 -6.71
CA VAL A 143 12.29 -11.29 -6.81
C VAL A 143 13.50 -11.61 -7.70
N MET A 144 14.18 -12.73 -7.47
CA MET A 144 15.34 -13.16 -8.24
C MET A 144 15.04 -13.24 -9.74
N TYR A 145 13.90 -13.81 -10.14
CA TYR A 145 13.54 -13.91 -11.55
C TYR A 145 13.10 -12.58 -12.16
N LEU A 146 12.38 -11.75 -11.42
CA LEU A 146 11.95 -10.45 -11.90
C LEU A 146 13.12 -9.46 -12.05
N LYS A 147 14.22 -9.67 -11.32
CA LYS A 147 15.46 -8.88 -11.48
C LYS A 147 16.09 -8.96 -12.88
N TYR A 148 15.79 -10.00 -13.67
CA TYR A 148 16.24 -10.09 -15.06
C TYR A 148 15.50 -9.15 -16.02
N VAL A 149 14.36 -8.58 -15.60
CA VAL A 149 13.56 -7.65 -16.42
C VAL A 149 13.41 -6.27 -15.80
N GLY A 150 13.97 -6.02 -14.62
CA GLY A 150 13.97 -4.72 -14.00
C GLY A 150 14.02 -4.77 -12.47
N GLU A 151 13.70 -3.63 -11.86
CA GLU A 151 13.69 -3.46 -10.41
C GLU A 151 12.41 -4.00 -9.76
N THR A 152 12.51 -4.29 -8.46
CA THR A 152 11.40 -4.89 -7.71
C THR A 152 11.19 -4.23 -6.36
N LEU A 153 9.96 -3.83 -6.05
CA LEU A 153 9.54 -3.36 -4.73
C LEU A 153 8.60 -4.39 -4.08
N VAL A 154 8.98 -4.90 -2.92
CA VAL A 154 8.12 -5.76 -2.10
C VAL A 154 7.26 -4.89 -1.20
N VAL A 155 5.94 -5.03 -1.27
CA VAL A 155 5.01 -4.36 -0.34
C VAL A 155 4.56 -5.32 0.75
N LYS A 156 4.42 -4.79 1.97
CA LYS A 156 3.97 -5.57 3.15
C LYS A 156 2.46 -5.80 3.15
N GLU A 157 1.70 -4.86 2.60
CA GLU A 157 0.24 -4.86 2.59
C GLU A 157 -0.27 -4.82 1.16
N GLU A 158 -1.26 -5.64 0.83
CA GLU A 158 -1.72 -5.80 -0.56
C GLU A 158 -2.30 -4.51 -1.14
N PHE A 159 -3.01 -3.71 -0.35
CA PHE A 159 -3.64 -2.47 -0.84
C PHE A 159 -2.62 -1.47 -1.37
N LEU A 160 -1.35 -1.53 -0.91
CA LEU A 160 -0.28 -0.68 -1.42
C LEU A 160 0.00 -0.96 -2.90
N MET A 161 -0.36 -2.15 -3.40
CA MET A 161 -0.29 -2.47 -4.82
C MET A 161 -1.11 -1.49 -5.68
N ASN A 162 -2.19 -0.89 -5.16
CA ASN A 162 -3.01 0.04 -5.96
C ASN A 162 -2.31 1.38 -6.19
N ILE A 163 -1.63 1.93 -5.16
CA ILE A 163 -0.84 3.16 -5.34
C ILE A 163 0.43 2.89 -6.16
N THR A 164 1.12 1.76 -5.94
CA THR A 164 2.29 1.43 -6.76
C THR A 164 1.92 1.09 -8.20
N THR A 165 0.74 0.51 -8.45
CA THR A 165 0.18 0.34 -9.80
C THR A 165 0.00 1.70 -10.47
N ALA A 166 -0.55 2.69 -9.76
CA ALA A 166 -0.74 4.02 -10.30
C ALA A 166 0.59 4.73 -10.62
N VAL A 167 1.59 4.59 -9.74
CA VAL A 167 2.91 5.22 -9.91
C VAL A 167 3.76 4.50 -10.95
N ALA A 168 3.98 3.19 -10.81
CA ALA A 168 4.92 2.43 -11.63
C ALA A 168 4.27 1.73 -12.83
N GLY A 169 3.01 1.28 -12.68
CA GLY A 169 2.26 0.61 -13.75
C GLY A 169 1.74 1.58 -14.80
N SER A 170 1.04 2.63 -14.37
CA SER A 170 0.53 3.71 -15.25
C SER A 170 1.56 4.79 -15.54
N GLY A 171 2.54 4.98 -14.66
CA GLY A 171 3.59 6.01 -14.76
C GLY A 171 4.28 6.15 -16.11
N PRO A 172 4.67 5.04 -16.80
CA PRO A 172 5.28 5.14 -18.12
C PRO A 172 4.47 5.97 -19.11
N ALA A 173 3.13 5.87 -19.10
CA ALA A 173 2.30 6.68 -19.98
C ALA A 173 2.32 8.17 -19.62
N PHE A 174 2.41 8.51 -18.33
CA PHE A 174 2.56 9.89 -17.87
C PHE A 174 3.90 10.47 -18.29
N VAL A 175 4.96 9.69 -18.16
CA VAL A 175 6.31 10.05 -18.61
C VAL A 175 6.36 10.21 -20.14
N PHE A 176 5.68 9.34 -20.91
CA PHE A 176 5.59 9.49 -22.36
C PHE A 176 4.86 10.76 -22.76
N LEU A 177 3.81 11.14 -22.05
CA LEU A 177 3.12 12.41 -22.28
C LEU A 177 4.07 13.60 -22.05
N PHE A 178 4.87 13.57 -20.97
CA PHE A 178 5.87 14.59 -20.69
C PHE A 178 6.96 14.65 -21.77
N ILE A 179 7.55 13.52 -22.15
CA ILE A 179 8.53 13.42 -23.25
C ILE A 179 7.95 13.97 -24.55
N LYS A 180 6.71 13.58 -24.88
CA LYS A 180 6.01 14.09 -26.07
C LYS A 180 5.87 15.61 -26.03
N SER A 181 5.49 16.19 -24.89
CA SER A 181 5.38 17.65 -24.75
C SER A 181 6.71 18.37 -24.96
N LEU A 182 7.82 17.80 -24.47
CA LEU A 182 9.16 18.33 -24.74
C LEU A 182 9.51 18.25 -26.23
N MET A 183 9.31 17.08 -26.84
CA MET A 183 9.58 16.86 -28.26
C MET A 183 8.80 17.82 -29.16
N ASP A 184 7.48 17.88 -28.97
CA ASP A 184 6.60 18.73 -29.79
C ASP A 184 6.98 20.21 -29.66
N THR A 185 7.42 20.64 -28.47
CA THR A 185 7.85 22.03 -28.23
C THR A 185 9.19 22.30 -28.90
N ALA A 186 10.17 21.39 -28.81
CA ALA A 186 11.45 21.52 -29.48
C ALA A 186 11.28 21.61 -31.01
N VAL A 187 10.43 20.76 -31.59
CA VAL A 187 10.11 20.78 -33.03
C VAL A 187 9.46 22.09 -33.46
N LYS A 188 8.50 22.60 -32.68
CA LYS A 188 7.89 23.92 -32.94
C LYS A 188 8.89 25.08 -32.91
N ASN A 189 10.04 24.90 -32.27
CA ASN A 189 11.12 25.89 -32.17
C ASN A 189 12.31 25.56 -33.08
N GLY A 190 12.10 24.73 -34.11
CA GLY A 190 13.07 24.53 -35.19
C GLY A 190 14.04 23.35 -35.01
N ILE A 191 13.87 22.54 -33.97
CA ILE A 191 14.65 21.30 -33.80
C ILE A 191 14.07 20.18 -34.68
N SER A 192 14.91 19.34 -35.27
CA SER A 192 14.44 18.18 -36.04
C SER A 192 13.66 17.19 -35.14
N PRO A 193 12.68 16.43 -35.66
CA PRO A 193 12.00 15.39 -34.89
C PRO A 193 12.95 14.38 -34.25
N GLU A 194 14.03 14.03 -34.95
CA GLU A 194 15.06 13.10 -34.49
C GLU A 194 15.85 13.67 -33.29
N ASP A 195 16.35 14.89 -33.40
CA ASP A 195 17.10 15.56 -32.33
C ASP A 195 16.20 15.86 -31.13
N ALA A 196 14.94 16.25 -31.38
CA ALA A 196 13.96 16.49 -30.33
C ALA A 196 13.70 15.23 -29.50
N LYS A 197 13.60 14.07 -30.16
CA LYS A 197 13.46 12.78 -29.50
C LYS A 197 14.70 12.45 -28.67
N LEU A 198 15.89 12.63 -29.23
CA LEU A 198 17.16 12.38 -28.52
C LEU A 198 17.26 13.24 -27.26
N LEU A 199 17.07 14.56 -27.40
CA LEU A 199 17.14 15.52 -26.30
C LEU A 199 16.13 15.19 -25.19
N ALA A 200 14.85 14.99 -25.54
CA ALA A 200 13.79 14.74 -24.56
C ALA A 200 13.98 13.41 -23.83
N CYS A 201 14.24 12.31 -24.56
CA CYS A 201 14.42 11.00 -23.95
C CYS A 201 15.67 10.97 -23.05
N GLN A 202 16.81 11.49 -23.54
CA GLN A 202 18.06 11.50 -22.77
C GLN A 202 17.96 12.38 -21.53
N THR A 203 17.26 13.52 -21.61
CA THR A 203 17.03 14.40 -20.45
C THR A 203 16.25 13.65 -19.36
N VAL A 204 15.17 12.96 -19.72
CA VAL A 204 14.34 12.23 -18.75
C VAL A 204 15.10 11.04 -18.17
N GLU A 205 15.78 10.24 -18.99
CA GLU A 205 16.56 9.09 -18.54
C GLU A 205 17.71 9.52 -17.61
N GLY A 206 18.49 10.52 -18.02
CA GLY A 206 19.61 11.05 -17.24
C GLY A 206 19.15 11.66 -15.91
N SER A 207 18.04 12.41 -15.90
CA SER A 207 17.49 12.98 -14.66
C SER A 207 17.05 11.89 -13.68
N ALA A 208 16.36 10.84 -14.16
CA ALA A 208 15.95 9.73 -13.31
C ALA A 208 17.17 9.00 -12.70
N LYS A 209 18.18 8.70 -13.52
CA LYS A 209 19.43 8.07 -13.06
C LYS A 209 20.17 8.94 -12.06
N TYR A 210 20.24 10.26 -12.30
CA TYR A 210 20.91 11.21 -11.42
C TYR A 210 20.24 11.21 -10.04
N VAL A 211 18.92 11.39 -9.98
CA VAL A 211 18.14 11.37 -8.73
C VAL A 211 18.37 10.09 -7.93
N MET A 212 18.44 8.92 -8.58
CA MET A 212 18.68 7.65 -7.90
C MET A 212 20.07 7.52 -7.24
N GLN A 213 21.02 8.38 -7.61
CA GLN A 213 22.40 8.35 -7.13
C GLN A 213 22.70 9.44 -6.10
N GLN A 214 21.76 10.36 -5.84
CA GLN A 214 21.96 11.46 -4.90
C GLN A 214 21.38 11.12 -3.53
N ASP A 215 22.07 11.59 -2.49
CA ASP A 215 21.60 11.59 -1.09
C ASP A 215 21.12 13.00 -0.71
N ALA A 216 20.19 13.54 -1.51
CA ALA A 216 19.60 14.86 -1.30
C ALA A 216 18.11 14.81 -1.63
N ASP A 217 17.33 15.66 -0.95
CA ASP A 217 15.91 15.79 -1.26
C ASP A 217 15.67 16.46 -2.62
N MET A 218 14.46 16.30 -3.15
CA MET A 218 14.12 16.79 -4.48
C MET A 218 14.17 18.32 -4.62
N GLU A 219 13.84 19.08 -3.57
CA GLU A 219 13.90 20.54 -3.63
C GLU A 219 15.35 21.02 -3.70
N THR A 220 16.25 20.41 -2.93
CA THR A 220 17.68 20.66 -3.00
C THR A 220 18.24 20.35 -4.40
N LEU A 221 17.86 19.20 -4.99
CA LEU A 221 18.29 18.83 -6.33
C LEU A 221 17.80 19.82 -7.40
N ILE A 222 16.54 20.23 -7.34
CA ILE A 222 15.97 21.23 -8.26
C ILE A 222 16.72 22.57 -8.13
N GLN A 223 16.96 23.02 -6.90
CA GLN A 223 17.68 24.27 -6.64
C GLN A 223 19.11 24.25 -7.16
N SER A 224 19.80 23.11 -7.09
CA SER A 224 21.19 22.98 -7.56
C SER A 224 21.38 23.27 -9.07
N ILE A 225 20.31 23.17 -9.87
CA ILE A 225 20.30 23.44 -11.32
C ILE A 225 19.72 24.84 -11.62
N CYS A 226 19.09 25.48 -10.64
CA CYS A 226 18.46 26.79 -10.78
C CYS A 226 19.45 27.91 -10.42
N SER A 227 20.18 28.43 -11.41
CA SER A 227 20.97 29.65 -11.21
C SER A 227 20.06 30.89 -11.12
N PRO A 228 20.43 31.94 -10.34
CA PRO A 228 19.72 33.22 -10.36
C PRO A 228 19.60 33.76 -11.79
N ASN A 229 18.38 34.16 -12.18
CA ASN A 229 18.04 34.62 -13.55
C ASN A 229 18.35 33.61 -14.68
N GLY A 230 18.53 32.33 -14.35
CA GLY A 230 18.76 31.26 -15.33
C GLY A 230 17.49 30.80 -16.04
N THR A 231 17.66 30.05 -17.13
CA THR A 231 16.52 29.50 -17.89
C THR A 231 15.70 28.50 -17.07
N THR A 232 16.35 27.69 -16.23
CA THR A 232 15.71 26.67 -15.38
C THR A 232 14.71 27.28 -14.41
N VAL A 233 15.09 28.37 -13.71
CA VAL A 233 14.22 28.98 -12.69
C VAL A 233 12.96 29.59 -13.31
N GLU A 234 13.06 30.18 -14.50
CA GLU A 234 11.90 30.70 -15.24
C GLU A 234 10.95 29.56 -15.66
N GLY A 235 11.49 28.43 -16.10
CA GLY A 235 10.69 27.23 -16.39
C GLY A 235 9.94 26.69 -15.16
N ILE A 236 10.64 26.56 -14.02
CA ILE A 236 10.04 26.07 -12.76
C ILE A 236 8.94 27.02 -12.27
N LYS A 237 9.13 28.35 -12.34
CA LYS A 237 8.09 29.33 -11.98
C LYS A 237 6.80 29.10 -12.77
N VAL A 238 6.89 28.86 -14.07
CA VAL A 238 5.71 28.56 -14.91
C VAL A 238 5.03 27.27 -14.46
N LEU A 239 5.79 26.17 -14.28
CA LEU A 239 5.24 24.89 -13.84
C LEU A 239 4.51 25.00 -12.48
N LYS A 240 5.12 25.69 -11.51
CA LYS A 240 4.51 25.94 -10.19
C LYS A 240 3.24 26.79 -10.33
N SER A 241 3.26 27.87 -11.13
CA SER A 241 2.09 28.73 -11.37
C SER A 241 0.91 27.99 -12.01
N LYS A 242 1.19 26.92 -12.78
CA LYS A 242 0.19 26.08 -13.43
C LYS A 242 -0.21 24.86 -12.60
N ASN A 243 0.19 24.79 -11.32
CA ASN A 243 -0.15 23.71 -10.40
C ASN A 243 0.32 22.32 -10.89
N PHE A 244 1.47 22.24 -11.55
CA PHE A 244 2.00 20.99 -12.13
C PHE A 244 1.98 19.81 -11.14
N GLU A 245 2.49 20.02 -9.92
CA GLU A 245 2.54 18.98 -8.87
C GLU A 245 1.15 18.44 -8.53
N LYS A 246 0.15 19.32 -8.35
CA LYS A 246 -1.24 18.93 -8.05
C LYS A 246 -1.88 18.19 -9.24
N THR A 247 -1.54 18.55 -10.47
CA THR A 247 -2.01 17.84 -11.66
C THR A 247 -1.45 16.42 -11.71
N VAL A 248 -0.16 16.24 -11.42
CA VAL A 248 0.47 14.92 -11.33
C VAL A 248 -0.16 14.09 -10.22
N GLU A 249 -0.34 14.67 -9.03
CA GLU A 249 -1.03 14.02 -7.91
C GLU A 249 -2.42 13.54 -8.32
N ALA A 250 -3.24 14.41 -8.92
CA ALA A 250 -4.58 14.08 -9.36
C ALA A 250 -4.60 12.92 -10.37
N ALA A 251 -3.65 12.88 -11.31
CA ALA A 251 -3.51 11.80 -12.28
C ALA A 251 -3.19 10.45 -11.60
N VAL A 252 -2.24 10.45 -10.65
CA VAL A 252 -1.88 9.25 -9.87
C VAL A 252 -3.08 8.78 -9.03
N ILE A 253 -3.78 9.67 -8.36
CA ILE A 253 -4.97 9.32 -7.56
C ILE A 253 -6.10 8.77 -8.43
N ALA A 254 -6.32 9.32 -9.63
CA ALA A 254 -7.30 8.79 -10.57
C ALA A 254 -6.95 7.38 -11.05
N ALA A 255 -5.67 7.13 -11.38
CA ALA A 255 -5.19 5.79 -11.75
C ALA A 255 -5.32 4.78 -10.59
N LYS A 256 -4.99 5.22 -9.37
CA LYS A 256 -5.17 4.41 -8.16
C LYS A 256 -6.63 4.01 -7.97
N LYS A 257 -7.55 4.98 -8.07
CA LYS A 257 -9.00 4.73 -7.95
C LYS A 257 -9.45 3.68 -8.97
N ARG A 258 -8.99 3.79 -10.22
CA ARG A 258 -9.31 2.80 -11.26
C ARG A 258 -8.75 1.41 -10.93
N SER A 259 -7.55 1.32 -10.35
CA SER A 259 -6.99 0.04 -9.88
C SER A 259 -7.86 -0.63 -8.81
N ILE A 260 -8.38 0.15 -7.86
CA ILE A 260 -9.32 -0.32 -6.83
C ILE A 260 -10.62 -0.82 -7.46
N ASP A 261 -11.19 -0.04 -8.39
CA ASP A 261 -12.45 -0.39 -9.05
C ASP A 261 -12.32 -1.68 -9.88
N MET A 262 -11.20 -1.88 -10.56
CA MET A 262 -10.93 -3.08 -11.35
C MET A 262 -10.68 -4.32 -10.50
N SER A 263 -10.02 -4.16 -9.35
CA SER A 263 -9.71 -5.28 -8.45
C SER A 263 -10.88 -5.70 -7.56
N GLY A 264 -11.88 -4.83 -7.38
CA GLY A 264 -12.91 -5.04 -6.39
C GLY A 264 -12.35 -5.07 -4.97
N ASP A 265 -11.16 -4.50 -4.74
CA ASP A 265 -10.44 -4.55 -3.47
C ASP A 265 -11.25 -3.88 -2.36
N LYS A 266 -11.94 -4.72 -1.58
CA LYS A 266 -12.78 -4.29 -0.45
C LYS A 266 -11.90 -3.78 0.71
N LYS A 267 -10.68 -4.30 0.86
CA LYS A 267 -9.77 -3.92 1.95
C LYS A 267 -9.27 -2.49 1.77
N GLU A 268 -9.07 -2.00 0.55
CA GLU A 268 -8.78 -0.56 0.35
C GLU A 268 -10.04 0.33 0.41
N LYS A 269 -11.22 -0.16 0.03
CA LYS A 269 -12.48 0.53 0.35
C LYS A 269 -12.73 0.66 1.86
N ILE A 270 -12.07 -0.18 2.65
CA ILE A 270 -12.00 -0.12 4.12
C ILE A 270 -10.85 0.79 4.59
N ASN A 271 -9.71 0.82 3.89
CA ASN A 271 -8.59 1.71 4.24
C ASN A 271 -8.83 3.19 3.87
N GLY A 272 -9.64 3.45 2.84
CA GLY A 272 -10.28 4.76 2.63
C GLY A 272 -11.40 5.07 3.63
N LYS A 273 -11.66 4.15 4.57
CA LYS A 273 -12.59 4.29 5.70
C LYS A 273 -11.94 4.14 7.08
N SER A 274 -10.62 3.93 7.17
CA SER A 274 -9.99 3.72 8.47
C SER A 274 -9.82 5.06 9.18
N VAL A 275 -10.39 5.18 10.37
CA VAL A 275 -10.28 6.38 11.20
C VAL A 275 -9.09 6.19 12.12
N ARG A 276 -8.15 7.14 12.10
CA ARG A 276 -7.14 7.24 13.16
C ARG A 276 -7.64 8.22 14.20
N ILE A 277 -7.64 7.82 15.46
CA ILE A 277 -8.04 8.69 16.57
C ILE A 277 -6.83 8.81 17.49
N TYR A 278 -6.38 10.03 17.73
CA TYR A 278 -5.40 10.34 18.77
C TYR A 278 -6.14 10.89 19.97
N THR A 279 -5.75 10.50 21.17
CA THR A 279 -6.48 10.84 22.40
C THR A 279 -5.50 11.17 23.51
N ASP A 280 -5.88 12.13 24.35
CA ASP A 280 -5.12 12.49 25.55
C ASP A 280 -6.06 13.05 26.62
N GLY A 281 -5.70 12.85 27.88
CA GLY A 281 -6.41 13.33 29.06
C GLY A 281 -5.46 14.00 30.05
N ALA A 282 -5.84 15.17 30.54
CA ALA A 282 -5.06 15.95 31.49
C ALA A 282 -5.88 16.29 32.73
N CYS A 283 -5.21 16.41 33.87
CA CYS A 283 -5.81 16.80 35.15
C CYS A 283 -4.80 17.63 35.95
N LEU A 284 -5.16 18.83 36.43
CA LEU A 284 -4.19 19.69 37.15
C LEU A 284 -3.70 19.07 38.46
N TYR A 285 -4.60 18.41 39.18
CA TYR A 285 -4.34 17.60 40.37
C TYR A 285 -5.37 16.46 40.38
N ASN A 286 -5.08 15.36 41.09
CA ASN A 286 -5.78 14.09 40.89
C ASN A 286 -6.40 13.59 42.22
N PRO A 287 -7.72 13.79 42.49
CA PRO A 287 -8.74 14.35 41.60
C PRO A 287 -8.77 15.89 41.57
N GLY A 288 -9.30 16.48 40.48
CA GLY A 288 -9.44 17.92 40.29
C GLY A 288 -9.90 18.30 38.87
N PRO A 289 -9.77 19.58 38.49
CA PRO A 289 -10.13 20.07 37.16
C PRO A 289 -9.34 19.35 36.06
N GLY A 290 -10.07 18.71 35.15
CA GLY A 290 -9.52 17.91 34.09
C GLY A 290 -10.12 18.22 32.72
N GLY A 291 -9.35 17.89 31.69
CA GLY A 291 -9.72 18.08 30.30
C GLY A 291 -9.37 16.85 29.49
N TYR A 292 -10.12 16.63 28.43
CA TYR A 292 -9.88 15.55 27.48
C TYR A 292 -9.82 16.12 26.07
N ALA A 293 -9.12 15.44 25.17
CA ALA A 293 -9.13 15.78 23.75
C ALA A 293 -8.96 14.56 22.85
N ALA A 294 -9.60 14.62 21.68
CA ALA A 294 -9.33 13.68 20.60
C ALA A 294 -9.23 14.37 19.25
N ILE A 295 -8.38 13.82 18.38
CA ILE A 295 -8.24 14.23 16.99
C ILE A 295 -8.54 13.03 16.10
N LEU A 296 -9.56 13.16 15.26
CA LEU A 296 -9.98 12.16 14.29
C LEU A 296 -9.45 12.50 12.91
N LEU A 297 -8.77 11.53 12.29
CA LEU A 297 -8.26 11.63 10.92
C LEU A 297 -8.95 10.60 10.03
N TYR A 298 -9.59 11.07 8.95
CA TYR A 298 -10.26 10.26 7.95
C TYR A 298 -9.94 10.77 6.54
N GLY A 299 -9.10 10.03 5.80
CA GLY A 299 -8.56 10.53 4.53
C GLY A 299 -7.84 11.87 4.74
N ASN A 300 -8.29 12.93 4.06
CA ASN A 300 -7.77 14.29 4.20
C ASN A 300 -8.58 15.16 5.17
N LYS A 301 -9.55 14.58 5.89
CA LYS A 301 -10.39 15.31 6.85
C LYS A 301 -9.84 15.11 8.26
N GLU A 302 -9.78 16.21 9.00
CA GLU A 302 -9.41 16.26 10.40
C GLU A 302 -10.57 16.85 11.20
N LYS A 303 -10.82 16.30 12.39
CA LYS A 303 -11.77 16.85 13.35
C LYS A 303 -11.17 16.79 14.74
N GLU A 304 -11.17 17.92 15.43
CA GLU A 304 -10.79 18.02 16.83
C GLU A 304 -12.03 18.02 17.72
N ILE A 305 -11.91 17.40 18.89
CA ILE A 305 -12.86 17.48 19.98
C ILE A 305 -12.09 17.67 21.29
N SER A 306 -12.67 18.44 22.20
CA SER A 306 -12.13 18.65 23.54
C SER A 306 -13.24 18.99 24.51
N GLY A 307 -13.06 18.66 25.78
CA GLY A 307 -14.01 18.99 26.84
C GLY A 307 -13.35 19.10 28.20
N TYR A 308 -14.16 19.48 29.18
CA TYR A 308 -13.75 19.83 30.54
C TYR A 308 -14.64 19.14 31.58
N LYS A 309 -14.07 18.78 32.72
CA LYS A 309 -14.77 18.29 33.90
C LYS A 309 -14.13 18.84 35.17
N GLU A 310 -14.93 19.46 36.04
CA GLU A 310 -14.47 20.17 37.25
C GLU A 310 -13.78 19.26 38.27
N ASP A 311 -14.33 18.08 38.51
CA ASP A 311 -13.81 17.13 39.49
C ASP A 311 -13.67 15.74 38.84
N THR A 312 -12.44 15.39 38.48
CA THR A 312 -12.13 14.15 37.76
C THR A 312 -10.70 13.69 38.03
N THR A 313 -10.29 12.58 37.42
CA THR A 313 -8.94 12.03 37.51
C THR A 313 -8.29 11.96 36.14
N ASN A 314 -6.95 11.88 36.09
CA ASN A 314 -6.25 11.72 34.81
C ASN A 314 -6.72 10.47 34.04
N ASN A 315 -6.86 9.34 34.74
CA ASN A 315 -7.34 8.10 34.14
C ASN A 315 -8.76 8.23 33.59
N GLU A 316 -9.64 8.96 34.27
CA GLU A 316 -11.00 9.18 33.78
C GLU A 316 -11.00 10.05 32.51
N MET A 317 -10.18 11.10 32.47
CA MET A 317 -10.05 11.95 31.28
C MET A 317 -9.46 11.21 30.07
N GLU A 318 -8.50 10.33 30.30
CA GLU A 318 -7.91 9.46 29.26
C GLU A 318 -8.95 8.52 28.62
N LEU A 319 -9.77 7.88 29.45
CA LEU A 319 -10.87 7.02 28.97
C LEU A 319 -11.95 7.85 28.27
N THR A 320 -12.25 9.04 28.80
CA THR A 320 -13.24 9.96 28.23
C THR A 320 -12.81 10.45 26.85
N ALA A 321 -11.52 10.79 26.67
CA ALA A 321 -10.95 11.18 25.38
C ALA A 321 -11.19 10.11 24.29
N ALA A 322 -10.90 8.85 24.63
CA ALA A 322 -11.13 7.73 23.72
C ALA A 322 -12.61 7.50 23.42
N LEU A 323 -13.47 7.56 24.44
CA LEU A 323 -14.89 7.35 24.28
C LEU A 323 -15.53 8.44 23.41
N GLU A 324 -15.24 9.71 23.70
CA GLU A 324 -15.74 10.87 22.97
C GLU A 324 -15.25 10.86 21.51
N GLY A 325 -14.00 10.44 21.28
CA GLY A 325 -13.46 10.22 19.94
C GLY A 325 -14.25 9.17 19.17
N LEU A 326 -14.48 8.01 19.77
CA LEU A 326 -15.23 6.91 19.16
C LEU A 326 -16.72 7.26 18.95
N ALA A 327 -17.32 8.04 19.85
CA ALA A 327 -18.72 8.47 19.75
C ALA A 327 -19.01 9.33 18.51
N GLN A 328 -18.00 9.99 17.94
CA GLN A 328 -18.16 10.75 16.69
C GLN A 328 -18.42 9.85 15.46
N LEU A 329 -18.21 8.54 15.58
CA LEU A 329 -18.35 7.60 14.48
C LEU A 329 -19.82 7.20 14.25
N LYS A 330 -20.38 7.68 13.14
CA LYS A 330 -21.80 7.49 12.78
C LYS A 330 -22.16 6.07 12.32
N LYS A 331 -21.16 5.23 11.99
CA LYS A 331 -21.34 3.85 11.49
C LYS A 331 -20.15 3.00 11.90
N SER A 332 -20.29 1.67 11.82
CA SER A 332 -19.17 0.75 12.06
C SER A 332 -17.98 1.08 11.15
N CYS A 333 -16.78 1.12 11.74
CA CYS A 333 -15.54 1.56 11.11
C CYS A 333 -14.38 0.70 11.61
N ASP A 334 -13.33 0.60 10.79
CA ASP A 334 -12.01 0.14 11.21
C ASP A 334 -11.25 1.33 11.80
N VAL A 335 -10.90 1.25 13.08
CA VAL A 335 -10.35 2.38 13.83
C VAL A 335 -9.00 2.00 14.40
N THR A 336 -8.02 2.91 14.33
CA THR A 336 -6.81 2.80 15.16
C THR A 336 -6.80 3.93 16.15
N VAL A 337 -6.86 3.59 17.45
CA VAL A 337 -6.78 4.55 18.55
C VAL A 337 -5.35 4.59 19.05
N TYR A 338 -4.78 5.80 19.11
CA TYR A 338 -3.45 6.08 19.62
C TYR A 338 -3.58 6.88 20.92
N SER A 339 -2.97 6.37 21.99
CA SER A 339 -2.91 7.00 23.30
C SER A 339 -1.59 6.62 23.98
N ASP A 340 -1.06 7.51 24.81
CA ASP A 340 0.06 7.23 25.70
C ASP A 340 -0.38 6.61 27.04
N SER A 341 -1.67 6.66 27.36
CA SER A 341 -2.27 5.98 28.51
C SER A 341 -2.06 4.47 28.46
N ALA A 342 -1.10 4.01 29.25
CA ALA A 342 -0.87 2.59 29.46
C ALA A 342 -2.11 1.90 30.05
N TYR A 343 -2.88 2.61 30.87
CA TYR A 343 -4.09 2.10 31.51
C TYR A 343 -5.16 1.75 30.46
N LEU A 344 -5.43 2.67 29.52
CA LEU A 344 -6.35 2.45 28.41
C LEU A 344 -5.87 1.32 27.49
N ILE A 345 -4.64 1.44 26.98
CA ILE A 345 -4.16 0.54 25.93
C ILE A 345 -3.96 -0.89 26.45
N ASN A 346 -3.42 -1.06 27.66
CA ASN A 346 -3.21 -2.40 28.20
C ASN A 346 -4.54 -3.10 28.52
N ALA A 347 -5.58 -2.37 28.91
CA ALA A 347 -6.87 -2.98 29.22
C ALA A 347 -7.44 -3.77 28.03
N PHE A 348 -7.27 -3.25 26.81
CA PHE A 348 -7.67 -3.92 25.57
C PHE A 348 -6.61 -4.91 25.07
N ASN A 349 -5.33 -4.52 25.03
CA ASN A 349 -4.29 -5.36 24.43
C ASN A 349 -3.88 -6.56 25.29
N GLN A 350 -4.08 -6.50 26.61
CA GLN A 350 -3.70 -7.57 27.54
C GLN A 350 -4.92 -8.36 28.06
N GLY A 351 -6.10 -8.19 27.45
CA GLY A 351 -7.30 -8.97 27.76
C GLY A 351 -7.92 -8.67 29.13
N TRP A 352 -7.66 -7.52 29.74
CA TRP A 352 -8.25 -7.17 31.04
C TRP A 352 -9.76 -6.96 30.92
N ILE A 353 -10.21 -6.27 29.87
CA ILE A 353 -11.62 -6.00 29.62
C ILE A 353 -12.41 -7.31 29.44
N ASP A 354 -11.87 -8.26 28.68
CA ASP A 354 -12.49 -9.56 28.47
C ASP A 354 -12.61 -10.34 29.79
N SER A 355 -11.55 -10.31 30.61
CA SER A 355 -11.54 -10.93 31.94
C SER A 355 -12.53 -10.26 32.90
N TRP A 356 -12.64 -8.93 32.88
CA TRP A 356 -13.64 -8.22 33.69
C TRP A 356 -15.04 -8.56 33.22
N LYS A 357 -15.29 -8.59 31.91
CA LYS A 357 -16.59 -8.92 31.34
C LYS A 357 -17.01 -10.35 31.69
N SER A 358 -16.10 -11.33 31.62
CA SER A 358 -16.38 -12.72 31.99
C SER A 358 -16.67 -12.89 33.48
N ASN A 359 -16.16 -11.98 34.32
CA ASN A 359 -16.37 -11.95 35.76
C ASN A 359 -17.45 -10.94 36.19
N ASN A 360 -18.47 -10.70 35.36
CA ASN A 360 -19.57 -9.77 35.64
C ASN A 360 -19.11 -8.35 36.05
N TRP A 361 -18.05 -7.86 35.42
CA TRP A 361 -17.41 -6.58 35.70
C TRP A 361 -16.87 -6.43 37.14
N THR A 362 -16.30 -7.51 37.66
CA THR A 362 -15.62 -7.51 38.96
C THR A 362 -14.14 -7.90 38.80
N ARG A 363 -13.31 -7.49 39.75
CA ARG A 363 -11.97 -8.06 39.94
C ARG A 363 -12.11 -9.23 40.91
N GLY A 364 -11.49 -10.38 40.61
CA GLY A 364 -11.67 -11.66 41.33
C GLY A 364 -11.37 -11.69 42.84
N LYS A 365 -11.13 -10.56 43.50
CA LYS A 365 -11.04 -10.37 44.95
C LYS A 365 -12.18 -9.52 45.55
N ASN A 366 -13.31 -9.34 44.86
CA ASN A 366 -14.37 -8.37 45.18
C ASN A 366 -13.92 -6.90 45.17
N GLU A 367 -12.84 -6.58 44.45
CA GLU A 367 -12.43 -5.19 44.24
C GLU A 367 -13.23 -4.56 43.10
N GLU A 368 -13.75 -3.34 43.34
CA GLU A 368 -14.47 -2.56 42.34
C GLU A 368 -13.56 -2.13 41.19
N ILE A 369 -14.09 -2.15 39.97
CA ILE A 369 -13.42 -1.60 38.80
C ILE A 369 -13.66 -0.09 38.78
N LYS A 370 -12.61 0.70 39.03
CA LYS A 370 -12.67 2.16 38.85
C LYS A 370 -13.07 2.52 37.42
N ASN A 371 -13.89 3.56 37.27
CA ASN A 371 -14.41 4.04 35.98
C ASN A 371 -15.23 3.00 35.21
N LEU A 372 -16.00 2.17 35.93
CA LEU A 372 -16.74 1.04 35.34
C LEU A 372 -17.64 1.46 34.16
N GLU A 373 -18.39 2.55 34.29
CA GLU A 373 -19.31 3.03 33.24
C GLU A 373 -18.58 3.40 31.94
N LEU A 374 -17.40 4.02 32.05
CA LEU A 374 -16.56 4.34 30.90
C LEU A 374 -16.02 3.07 30.24
N TRP A 375 -15.62 2.08 31.04
CA TRP A 375 -15.16 0.79 30.51
C TRP A 375 -16.26 0.00 29.80
N GLN A 376 -17.48 0.00 30.34
CA GLN A 376 -18.64 -0.62 29.71
C GLN A 376 -18.93 0.06 28.36
N SER A 377 -18.92 1.39 28.32
CA SER A 377 -19.14 2.17 27.10
C SER A 377 -18.03 1.93 26.06
N LEU A 378 -16.77 1.91 26.47
CA LEU A 378 -15.64 1.61 25.59
C LEU A 378 -15.69 0.18 25.06
N TYR A 379 -16.12 -0.79 25.88
CA TYR A 379 -16.35 -2.17 25.42
C TYR A 379 -17.44 -2.22 24.35
N GLU A 380 -18.56 -1.52 24.53
CA GLU A 380 -19.62 -1.42 23.51
C GLU A 380 -19.10 -0.81 22.20
N MET A 381 -18.28 0.24 22.27
CA MET A 381 -17.63 0.81 21.09
C MET A 381 -16.70 -0.21 20.42
N ASN A 382 -15.96 -1.00 21.20
CA ASN A 382 -15.08 -2.06 20.70
C ASN A 382 -15.83 -3.23 20.07
N GLN A 383 -17.12 -3.45 20.41
CA GLN A 383 -17.98 -4.40 19.70
C GLN A 383 -18.58 -3.80 18.42
N LYS A 384 -18.88 -2.50 18.43
CA LYS A 384 -19.48 -1.77 17.30
C LYS A 384 -18.48 -1.50 16.17
N HIS A 385 -17.22 -1.25 16.52
CA HIS A 385 -16.14 -0.90 15.60
C HIS A 385 -15.03 -1.95 15.64
N ASN A 386 -14.29 -2.11 14.55
CA ASN A 386 -13.08 -2.93 14.56
C ASN A 386 -11.91 -2.06 15.02
N ILE A 387 -11.62 -2.06 16.33
CA ILE A 387 -10.65 -1.14 16.94
C ILE A 387 -9.30 -1.81 17.17
N LYS A 388 -8.23 -1.16 16.72
CA LYS A 388 -6.84 -1.44 17.08
C LYS A 388 -6.34 -0.39 18.07
N TRP A 389 -5.84 -0.84 19.22
CA TRP A 389 -5.31 0.02 20.28
C TRP A 389 -3.79 0.09 20.21
N VAL A 390 -3.23 1.28 20.02
CA VAL A 390 -1.78 1.48 19.83
C VAL A 390 -1.25 2.42 20.91
N LYS A 391 -0.27 1.94 21.67
CA LYS A 391 0.45 2.77 22.64
C LYS A 391 1.45 3.67 21.92
N VAL A 392 1.42 4.95 22.22
CA VAL A 392 2.45 5.90 21.82
C VAL A 392 3.22 6.39 23.06
N LYS A 393 4.36 7.05 22.85
CA LYS A 393 5.12 7.63 23.96
C LYS A 393 4.58 9.04 24.23
N GLY A 394 4.20 9.33 25.47
CA GLY A 394 3.81 10.67 25.89
C GLY A 394 4.96 11.67 25.72
N HIS A 395 4.62 12.91 25.36
CA HIS A 395 5.56 14.01 25.14
C HIS A 395 6.77 13.65 24.25
N SER A 396 6.53 12.92 23.15
CA SER A 396 7.54 12.49 22.17
C SER A 396 7.23 13.04 20.77
N ASP A 397 7.88 12.56 19.71
CA ASP A 397 7.73 13.09 18.33
C ASP A 397 6.35 12.85 17.67
N ASN A 398 5.33 12.43 18.42
CA ASN A 398 3.97 12.29 17.88
C ASN A 398 3.22 13.62 17.90
N GLU A 399 3.22 14.30 16.76
CA GLU A 399 2.57 15.61 16.57
C GLU A 399 1.10 15.63 17.01
N TYR A 400 0.32 14.59 16.69
CA TYR A 400 -1.10 14.54 16.98
C TYR A 400 -1.42 14.26 18.45
N ASN A 401 -0.69 13.36 19.12
CA ASN A 401 -0.86 13.16 20.56
C ASN A 401 -0.47 14.42 21.33
N ASN A 402 0.65 15.06 20.98
CA ASN A 402 1.06 16.33 21.61
C ASN A 402 0.04 17.44 21.38
N ARG A 403 -0.72 17.38 20.28
CA ARG A 403 -1.80 18.33 20.00
C ARG A 403 -3.03 18.02 20.86
N CYS A 404 -3.36 16.75 21.09
CA CYS A 404 -4.37 16.35 22.07
C CYS A 404 -4.00 16.83 23.48
N ASP A 405 -2.77 16.63 23.94
CA ASP A 405 -2.27 17.15 25.24
C ASP A 405 -2.53 18.66 25.39
N ARG A 406 -2.15 19.44 24.37
CA ARG A 406 -2.37 20.89 24.34
C ARG A 406 -3.85 21.26 24.39
N LEU A 407 -4.70 20.53 23.66
CA LEU A 407 -6.14 20.78 23.63
C LEU A 407 -6.80 20.44 24.97
N ALA A 408 -6.41 19.34 25.60
CA ALA A 408 -6.90 18.94 26.91
C ALA A 408 -6.54 19.98 27.98
N ASN A 409 -5.27 20.39 28.03
CA ASN A 409 -4.81 21.45 28.94
C ASN A 409 -5.47 22.81 28.66
N LYS A 410 -5.70 23.15 27.39
CA LYS A 410 -6.41 24.37 27.01
C LYS A 410 -7.86 24.34 27.51
N ALA A 411 -8.55 23.21 27.35
CA ALA A 411 -9.94 23.07 27.81
C ALA A 411 -10.06 23.34 29.31
N ILE A 412 -9.06 22.96 30.12
CA ILE A 412 -9.05 23.29 31.54
C ILE A 412 -8.87 24.79 31.78
N LYS A 413 -7.85 25.39 31.16
CA LYS A 413 -7.56 26.82 31.30
C LYS A 413 -8.73 27.71 30.88
N ASP A 414 -9.41 27.37 29.79
CA ASP A 414 -10.51 28.16 29.26
C ASP A 414 -11.76 28.12 30.16
N ASN A 415 -11.93 27.08 30.99
CA ASN A 415 -13.08 26.92 31.87
C ASN A 415 -12.79 27.26 33.34
N GLN A 416 -11.53 27.34 33.77
CA GLN A 416 -11.17 27.90 35.08
C GLN A 416 -11.22 29.44 35.13
N ASN A 417 -11.28 30.10 33.98
CA ASN A 417 -11.33 31.56 33.86
C ASN A 417 -12.75 32.12 33.62
N LYS A 418 -13.78 31.27 33.73
CA LYS A 418 -15.20 31.64 33.70
C LYS A 418 -15.79 31.47 35.08
#